data_AF-A0A521YXB2-F1
#
_entry.id   AF-A0A521YXB2-F1
#
_cell.length_a   1.000
_cell.length_b   1.000
_cell.length_c   1.000
_cell.angle_alpha   90.00
_cell.angle_beta   90.00
_cell.angle_gamma   90.00
#
_symmetry.space_group_name_H-M   'P 1'
#
loop_
_entity.id
_entity.type
_entity.pdbx_description
1 polymer ?
#
loop_
_entity_poly.entity_id
_entity_poly.type
_entity_poly.pdbx_seq_one_letter_code
_entity_poly.pdbx_strand_id
1 'polypeptide(L)'
;MLTMRMKKLIVGVAVLVAPMLALAQSPAQLIEKYTPLVSNNPEFAKVLVTGLRDGTEVVFKAGRTPRNWISFTPPTGKMGYGNVDNALTLAQGSLASLNIVTGTPQSGQRAVTLFDVKAVLMGGNVTTPQNTTITLPGVLILRSQDLGWGEISQKLNVKL
;
A
#
# COMPACT_ATOMS: atom_id res chain seq x y z
N MET A 1 -55.25 -54.20 -10.07
CA MET A 1 -53.92 -54.03 -10.69
C MET A 1 -53.71 -52.56 -10.98
N LEU A 2 -52.71 -51.98 -10.33
CA LEU A 2 -52.39 -50.55 -10.26
C LEU A 2 -51.09 -50.31 -11.05
N THR A 3 -51.03 -49.29 -11.92
CA THR A 3 -49.91 -48.34 -12.16
C THR A 3 -50.09 -47.65 -13.52
N MET A 4 -50.53 -46.38 -13.58
CA MET A 4 -49.81 -45.09 -13.45
C MET A 4 -48.81 -44.74 -14.58
N ARG A 5 -49.17 -43.69 -15.34
CA ARG A 5 -48.39 -42.99 -16.38
C ARG A 5 -47.35 -42.05 -15.73
N MET A 6 -46.10 -42.08 -16.19
CA MET A 6 -45.06 -41.14 -15.74
C MET A 6 -44.70 -40.11 -16.82
N LYS A 7 -44.62 -38.85 -16.37
CA LYS A 7 -44.44 -37.62 -17.13
C LYS A 7 -42.96 -37.35 -17.44
N LYS A 8 -42.73 -36.63 -18.54
CA LYS A 8 -41.44 -36.08 -19.03
C LYS A 8 -40.82 -35.14 -17.97
N LEU A 9 -39.49 -35.15 -17.87
CA LEU A 9 -38.74 -34.07 -17.22
C LEU A 9 -37.59 -33.61 -18.12
N ILE A 10 -37.66 -32.35 -18.52
CA ILE A 10 -36.64 -31.60 -19.27
C ILE A 10 -35.63 -31.11 -18.23
N VAL A 11 -34.35 -31.45 -18.41
CA VAL A 11 -33.26 -30.94 -17.56
C VAL A 11 -32.85 -29.58 -18.12
N GLY A 12 -33.23 -28.51 -17.41
CA GLY A 12 -32.73 -27.16 -17.65
C GLY A 12 -31.33 -27.01 -17.07
N VAL A 13 -30.37 -26.59 -17.89
CA VAL A 13 -29.03 -26.20 -17.46
C VAL A 13 -29.12 -24.80 -16.85
N ALA A 14 -28.92 -24.70 -15.53
CA ALA A 14 -28.73 -23.43 -14.86
C ALA A 14 -27.26 -23.00 -14.99
N VAL A 15 -27.00 -21.93 -15.75
CA VAL A 15 -25.70 -21.25 -15.74
C VAL A 15 -25.63 -20.42 -14.47
N LEU A 16 -24.84 -20.88 -13.49
CA LEU A 16 -24.48 -20.09 -12.30
C LEU A 16 -23.54 -18.97 -12.73
N VAL A 17 -24.06 -17.75 -12.81
CA VAL A 17 -23.23 -16.54 -12.82
C VAL A 17 -22.78 -16.32 -11.38
N ALA A 18 -21.56 -16.72 -11.05
CA ALA A 18 -20.96 -16.38 -9.76
C ALA A 18 -20.76 -14.86 -9.72
N PRO A 19 -21.26 -14.15 -8.68
CA PRO A 19 -20.88 -12.76 -8.49
C PRO A 19 -19.38 -12.72 -8.22
N MET A 20 -18.62 -11.96 -9.02
CA MET A 20 -17.24 -11.61 -8.70
C MET A 20 -17.25 -10.92 -7.33
N LEU A 21 -16.86 -11.65 -6.30
CA LEU A 21 -16.52 -11.11 -4.99
C LEU A 21 -15.41 -10.08 -5.21
N ALA A 22 -15.68 -8.83 -4.82
CA ALA A 22 -14.61 -7.85 -4.65
C ALA A 22 -13.58 -8.46 -3.70
N LEU A 23 -12.41 -8.85 -4.22
CA LEU A 23 -11.32 -9.38 -3.40
C LEU A 23 -10.85 -8.25 -2.49
N ALA A 24 -11.32 -8.24 -1.24
CA ALA A 24 -10.67 -7.46 -0.20
C ALA A 24 -9.19 -7.84 -0.21
N GLN A 25 -8.31 -6.88 -0.48
CA GLN A 25 -6.88 -7.13 -0.55
C GLN A 25 -6.43 -7.81 0.75
N SER A 26 -5.91 -9.02 0.62
CA SER A 26 -5.43 -9.77 1.77
C SER A 26 -4.11 -9.18 2.28
N PRO A 27 -3.79 -9.31 3.59
CA PRO A 27 -2.51 -8.86 4.11
C PRO A 27 -1.31 -9.45 3.36
N ALA A 28 -1.38 -10.72 2.94
CA ALA A 28 -0.31 -11.35 2.16
C ALA A 28 -0.06 -10.66 0.82
N GLN A 29 -1.12 -10.31 0.09
CA GLN A 29 -1.02 -9.59 -1.19
C GLN A 29 -0.41 -8.20 -1.02
N LEU A 30 -0.78 -7.46 0.03
CA LEU A 30 -0.19 -6.15 0.30
C LEU A 30 1.28 -6.26 0.68
N ILE A 31 1.64 -7.25 1.49
CA ILE A 31 3.04 -7.50 1.86
C ILE A 31 3.88 -7.78 0.62
N GLU A 32 3.40 -8.65 -0.27
CA GLU A 32 4.07 -8.94 -1.53
C GLU A 32 4.20 -7.69 -2.41
N LYS A 33 3.09 -6.97 -2.64
CA LYS A 33 3.03 -5.75 -3.46
C LYS A 33 4.00 -4.67 -2.99
N TYR A 34 4.14 -4.48 -1.68
CA TYR A 34 4.95 -3.40 -1.10
C TYR A 34 6.33 -3.82 -0.61
N THR A 35 6.71 -5.09 -0.76
CA THR A 35 8.09 -5.55 -0.50
C THR A 35 9.15 -4.70 -1.22
N PRO A 36 8.98 -4.34 -2.51
CA PRO A 36 9.95 -3.50 -3.22
C PRO A 36 10.08 -2.06 -2.68
N LEU A 37 9.05 -1.55 -2.00
CA LEU A 37 9.06 -0.21 -1.40
C LEU A 37 10.01 -0.10 -0.21
N VAL A 38 10.16 -1.19 0.53
CA VAL A 38 10.93 -1.25 1.78
C VAL A 38 12.17 -2.13 1.62
N SER A 39 12.97 -1.78 0.62
CA SER A 39 14.27 -2.41 0.35
C SER A 39 14.19 -3.90 -0.02
N ASN A 40 13.14 -4.31 -0.74
CA ASN A 40 12.88 -5.70 -1.12
C ASN A 40 12.87 -6.66 0.10
N ASN A 41 12.39 -6.20 1.25
CA ASN A 41 12.36 -6.97 2.49
C ASN A 41 10.90 -7.27 2.93
N PRO A 42 10.45 -8.54 2.84
CA PRO A 42 9.09 -8.94 3.23
C PRO A 42 8.74 -8.67 4.70
N GLU A 43 9.71 -8.79 5.62
CA GLU A 43 9.48 -8.50 7.04
C GLU A 43 9.27 -7.01 7.28
N PHE A 44 9.97 -6.14 6.54
CA PHE A 44 9.70 -4.70 6.58
C PHE A 44 8.33 -4.37 6.00
N ALA A 45 7.92 -5.05 4.91
CA ALA A 45 6.59 -4.84 4.34
C ALA A 45 5.50 -5.31 5.30
N LYS A 46 5.72 -6.43 6.00
CA LYS A 46 4.83 -6.94 7.04
C LYS A 46 4.66 -5.95 8.18
N VAL A 47 5.73 -5.44 8.78
CA VAL A 47 5.60 -4.45 9.89
C VAL A 47 4.95 -3.15 9.42
N LEU A 48 5.20 -2.72 8.18
CA LEU A 48 4.57 -1.54 7.62
C LEU A 48 3.06 -1.76 7.43
N VAL A 49 2.66 -2.83 6.74
CA VAL A 49 1.24 -3.14 6.46
C VAL A 49 0.46 -3.38 7.76
N THR A 50 1.04 -4.12 8.71
CA THR A 50 0.39 -4.39 10.01
C THR A 50 0.30 -3.14 10.88
N GLY A 51 1.37 -2.35 10.97
CA GLY A 51 1.35 -1.09 11.72
C GLY A 51 0.33 -0.10 11.19
N LEU A 52 0.19 0.02 9.86
CA LEU A 52 -0.84 0.84 9.23
C LEU A 52 -2.27 0.28 9.44
N ARG A 53 -2.44 -1.04 9.35
CA ARG A 53 -3.71 -1.72 9.58
C ARG A 53 -4.21 -1.51 11.00
N ASP A 54 -3.32 -1.64 11.97
CA ASP A 54 -3.63 -1.65 13.40
C ASP A 54 -3.44 -0.30 14.08
N GLY A 55 -2.87 0.69 13.38
CA GLY A 55 -2.58 2.01 13.92
C GLY A 55 -1.48 1.98 14.99
N THR A 56 -0.54 1.05 14.87
CA THR A 56 0.55 0.85 15.84
C THR A 56 1.88 1.33 15.28
N GLU A 57 2.89 1.45 16.15
CA GLU A 57 4.24 1.85 15.73
C GLU A 57 4.79 0.89 14.67
N VAL A 58 5.34 1.46 13.60
CA VAL A 58 6.12 0.77 12.57
C VAL A 58 7.59 0.93 12.94
N VAL A 59 8.33 -0.19 13.03
CA VAL A 59 9.76 -0.18 13.36
C VAL A 59 10.54 -0.98 12.32
N PHE A 60 11.34 -0.30 11.50
CA PHE A 60 12.28 -0.94 10.60
C PHE A 60 13.61 -1.17 11.31
N LYS A 61 13.95 -2.44 11.54
CA LYS A 61 15.21 -2.84 12.16
C LYS A 61 16.30 -3.02 11.08
N ALA A 62 16.76 -1.92 10.48
CA ALA A 62 17.72 -1.93 9.36
C ALA A 62 19.18 -2.28 9.75
N GLY A 63 19.40 -2.89 10.91
CA GLY A 63 20.70 -3.29 11.43
C GLY A 63 20.60 -3.94 12.80
N ARG A 64 21.72 -4.47 13.29
CA ARG A 64 21.78 -5.14 14.61
C ARG A 64 21.69 -4.17 15.79
N THR A 65 21.96 -2.88 15.57
CA THR A 65 21.96 -1.85 16.62
C THR A 65 20.77 -0.89 16.46
N PRO A 66 20.13 -0.46 17.57
CA PRO A 66 18.97 0.46 17.53
C PRO A 66 19.24 1.81 16.87
N ARG A 67 20.51 2.25 16.81
CA ARG A 67 20.91 3.52 16.17
C ARG A 67 20.52 3.61 14.70
N ASN A 68 20.36 2.47 14.03
CA ASN A 68 20.00 2.41 12.61
C ASN A 68 18.53 2.07 12.39
N TRP A 69 17.72 2.04 13.45
CA TRP A 69 16.29 1.78 13.32
C TRP A 69 15.56 3.04 12.90
N ILE A 70 14.52 2.84 12.10
CA ILE A 70 13.61 3.90 11.69
C ILE A 70 12.23 3.53 12.21
N SER A 71 11.62 4.38 13.03
CA SER A 71 10.25 4.18 13.49
C SER A 71 9.36 5.39 13.29
N PHE A 72 8.06 5.13 13.26
CA PHE A 72 6.99 6.12 13.28
C PHE A 72 5.67 5.46 13.68
N THR A 73 4.74 6.27 14.22
CA THR A 73 3.37 5.85 14.50
C THR A 73 2.42 6.57 13.55
N PRO A 74 1.55 5.85 12.80
CA PRO A 74 0.59 6.49 11.91
C PRO A 74 -0.40 7.37 12.68
N PRO A 75 -0.61 8.64 12.28
CA PRO A 75 -1.56 9.55 12.94
C PRO A 75 -3.02 9.25 12.58
N THR A 76 -3.26 8.31 11.67
CA THR A 76 -4.59 7.96 11.14
C THR A 76 -5.39 6.99 12.03
N GLY A 77 -4.75 6.41 13.06
CA GLY A 77 -5.30 5.25 13.76
C GLY A 77 -5.41 4.02 12.85
N LYS A 78 -6.34 3.11 13.18
CA LYS A 78 -6.59 1.86 12.43
C LYS A 78 -7.14 2.14 11.04
N MET A 79 -6.54 1.54 10.02
CA MET A 79 -7.03 1.61 8.63
C MET A 79 -7.49 0.23 8.15
N GLY A 80 -8.47 0.16 7.25
CA GLY A 80 -8.79 -1.07 6.51
C GLY A 80 -7.75 -1.35 5.42
N TYR A 81 -7.66 -2.58 4.91
CA TYR A 81 -6.63 -2.96 3.92
C TYR A 81 -6.68 -2.12 2.63
N GLY A 82 -7.86 -1.76 2.12
CA GLY A 82 -7.95 -0.85 0.97
C GLY A 82 -7.42 0.57 1.26
N ASN A 83 -7.55 1.04 2.50
CA ASN A 83 -6.96 2.32 2.93
C ASN A 83 -5.44 2.22 3.07
N VAL A 84 -4.93 1.08 3.54
CA VAL A 84 -3.48 0.81 3.57
C VAL A 84 -2.92 0.81 2.14
N ASP A 85 -3.59 0.15 1.21
CA ASP A 85 -3.18 0.11 -0.20
C ASP A 85 -3.22 1.48 -0.86
N ASN A 86 -4.27 2.28 -0.63
CA ASN A 86 -4.33 3.65 -1.13
C ASN A 86 -3.16 4.49 -0.61
N ALA A 87 -2.90 4.43 0.70
CA ALA A 87 -1.80 5.18 1.30
C ALA A 87 -0.44 4.80 0.71
N LEU A 88 -0.17 3.50 0.57
CA LEU A 88 1.11 3.00 0.06
C LEU A 88 1.25 3.19 -1.45
N THR A 89 0.16 3.15 -2.22
CA THR A 89 0.14 3.48 -3.65
C THR A 89 0.47 4.96 -3.88
N LEU A 90 -0.17 5.86 -3.13
CA LEU A 90 0.13 7.30 -3.21
C LEU A 90 1.57 7.60 -2.78
N ALA A 91 2.07 6.91 -1.75
CA ALA A 91 3.45 7.02 -1.32
C ALA A 91 4.44 6.60 -2.42
N GLN A 92 4.22 5.43 -3.05
CA GLN A 92 5.02 5.00 -4.20
C GLN A 92 4.96 5.99 -5.35
N GLY A 93 3.77 6.47 -5.72
CA GLY A 93 3.59 7.46 -6.78
C GLY A 93 4.33 8.77 -6.49
N SER A 94 4.30 9.25 -5.23
CA SER A 94 4.95 10.50 -4.82
C SER A 94 6.47 10.39 -4.79
N LEU A 95 7.02 9.19 -4.54
CA LEU A 95 8.46 8.97 -4.68
C LEU A 95 8.86 8.86 -6.15
N ALA A 96 8.06 8.14 -6.95
CA ALA A 96 8.32 7.96 -8.37
C ALA A 96 8.29 9.30 -9.14
N SER A 97 7.40 10.23 -8.79
CA SER A 97 7.38 11.58 -9.37
C SER A 97 8.64 12.39 -9.10
N LEU A 98 9.44 11.99 -8.12
CA LEU A 98 10.74 12.57 -7.76
C LEU A 98 11.93 11.76 -8.29
N ASN A 99 11.69 10.80 -9.20
CA ASN A 99 12.68 9.84 -9.70
C ASN A 99 13.32 8.97 -8.59
N ILE A 100 12.59 8.78 -7.48
CA ILE A 100 12.94 7.83 -6.41
C ILE A 100 12.09 6.58 -6.62
N VAL A 101 12.73 5.49 -7.03
CA VAL A 101 12.03 4.30 -7.54
C VAL A 101 12.29 3.06 -6.69
N THR A 102 11.35 2.12 -6.74
CA THR A 102 11.54 0.76 -6.21
C THR A 102 12.36 -0.08 -7.19
N GLY A 103 13.14 -1.05 -6.70
CA GLY A 103 13.94 -1.93 -7.55
C GLY A 103 15.24 -1.29 -8.04
N THR A 104 15.69 -1.66 -9.24
CA THR A 104 16.95 -1.19 -9.81
C THR A 104 16.77 0.17 -10.50
N PRO A 105 17.40 1.25 -10.01
CA PRO A 105 17.28 2.57 -10.62
C PRO A 105 17.96 2.63 -11.99
N GLN A 106 17.36 3.36 -12.92
CA GLN A 106 17.96 3.71 -14.21
C GLN A 106 18.70 5.07 -14.12
N SER A 107 19.33 5.49 -15.22
CA SER A 107 19.99 6.80 -15.29
C SER A 107 19.03 7.93 -14.90
N GLY A 108 19.49 8.81 -14.01
CA GLY A 108 18.69 9.92 -13.48
C GLY A 108 17.72 9.55 -12.35
N GLN A 109 17.69 8.29 -11.91
CA GLN A 109 16.88 7.81 -10.79
C GLN A 109 17.74 7.41 -9.59
N ARG A 110 17.09 7.32 -8.43
CA ARG A 110 17.69 6.81 -7.19
C ARG A 110 16.80 5.73 -6.60
N ALA A 111 17.41 4.71 -5.99
CA ALA A 111 16.66 3.69 -5.26
C ALA A 111 16.01 4.30 -3.99
N VAL A 112 14.80 3.84 -3.69
CA VAL A 112 14.09 4.18 -2.46
C VAL A 112 14.83 3.68 -1.22
N THR A 113 14.83 4.49 -0.16
CA THR A 113 15.34 4.14 1.18
C THR A 113 14.21 4.14 2.20
N LEU A 114 14.44 3.54 3.37
CA LEU A 114 13.48 3.57 4.48
C LEU A 114 13.24 4.98 5.04
N PHE A 115 14.20 5.90 4.88
CA PHE A 115 13.99 7.31 5.21
C PHE A 115 13.02 7.98 4.25
N ASP A 116 13.11 7.67 2.94
CA ASP A 116 12.17 8.16 1.94
C ASP A 116 10.75 7.63 2.23
N VAL A 117 10.62 6.34 2.60
CA VAL A 117 9.34 5.73 2.99
C VAL A 117 8.75 6.45 4.19
N LYS A 118 9.54 6.72 5.24
CA LYS A 118 9.06 7.50 6.39
C LYS A 118 8.66 8.91 5.98
N ALA A 119 9.49 9.61 5.20
CA ALA A 119 9.24 10.99 4.79
C ALA A 119 7.98 11.12 3.92
N VAL A 120 7.76 10.21 2.97
CA VAL A 120 6.56 10.27 2.11
C VAL A 120 5.28 9.93 2.88
N LEU A 121 5.36 9.09 3.91
CA LEU A 121 4.21 8.73 4.73
C LEU A 121 3.91 9.77 5.82
N MET A 122 4.93 10.23 6.53
CA MET A 122 4.80 11.07 7.74
C MET A 122 5.15 12.54 7.51
N GLY A 123 5.55 12.90 6.29
CA GLY A 123 6.12 14.20 5.97
C GLY A 123 7.61 14.25 6.30
N GLY A 124 8.29 15.22 5.72
CA GLY A 124 9.73 15.43 5.91
C GLY A 124 10.47 15.62 4.60
N ASN A 125 11.80 15.64 4.67
CA ASN A 125 12.64 15.97 3.54
C ASN A 125 13.12 14.71 2.82
N VAL A 126 13.10 14.75 1.48
CA VAL A 126 13.74 13.77 0.61
C VAL A 126 14.72 14.46 -0.33
N THR A 127 15.85 13.81 -0.60
CA THR A 127 16.82 14.29 -1.59
C THR A 127 16.61 13.58 -2.91
N THR A 128 16.35 14.35 -3.97
CA THR A 128 16.17 13.82 -5.32
C THR A 128 17.52 13.35 -5.91
N PRO A 129 17.53 12.57 -7.00
CA PRO A 129 18.78 12.20 -7.69
C PRO A 129 19.60 13.41 -8.15
N GLN A 130 18.96 14.57 -8.36
CA GLN A 130 19.60 15.84 -8.73
C GLN A 130 20.11 16.62 -7.50
N ASN A 131 20.22 15.97 -6.34
CA ASN A 131 20.68 16.55 -5.07
C ASN A 131 19.83 17.74 -4.59
N THR A 132 18.57 17.80 -5.00
CA THR A 132 17.61 18.82 -4.54
C THR A 132 16.82 18.27 -3.36
N THR A 133 16.65 19.08 -2.31
CA THR A 133 15.83 18.70 -1.16
C THR A 133 14.39 19.14 -1.38
N ILE A 134 13.45 18.21 -1.28
CA ILE A 134 12.00 18.46 -1.39
C ILE A 134 11.36 18.11 -0.06
N THR A 135 10.54 19.03 0.48
CA THR A 135 9.73 18.77 1.67
C THR A 135 8.39 18.15 1.25
N LEU A 136 8.14 16.93 1.70
CA LEU A 136 6.90 16.20 1.49
C LEU A 136 5.91 16.48 2.63
N PRO A 137 4.60 16.61 2.33
CA PRO A 137 3.58 16.85 3.35
C PRO A 137 3.20 15.60 4.16
N GLY A 138 3.48 14.40 3.64
CA GLY A 138 3.14 13.12 4.28
C GLY A 138 1.74 12.62 3.94
N VAL A 139 1.63 11.46 3.29
CA VAL A 139 0.34 10.85 2.91
C VAL A 139 -0.54 10.58 4.14
N LEU A 140 0.03 10.04 5.22
CA LEU A 140 -0.71 9.72 6.44
C LEU A 140 -1.07 11.00 7.23
N ILE A 141 -0.23 12.03 7.15
CA ILE A 141 -0.53 13.34 7.74
C ILE A 141 -1.73 13.98 7.05
N LEU A 142 -1.70 14.03 5.71
CA LEU A 142 -2.83 14.50 4.93
C LEU A 142 -4.10 13.68 5.21
N ARG A 143 -3.97 12.35 5.31
CA ARG A 143 -5.11 11.49 5.64
C ARG A 143 -5.67 11.74 7.05
N SER A 144 -4.80 12.05 8.03
CA SER A 144 -5.22 12.39 9.39
C SER A 144 -5.91 13.76 9.51
N GLN A 145 -5.84 14.59 8.47
CA GLN A 145 -6.58 15.85 8.33
C GLN A 145 -7.94 15.63 7.63
N ASP A 146 -8.42 14.39 7.57
CA ASP A 146 -9.68 13.98 6.95
C ASP A 146 -9.79 14.20 5.44
N LEU A 147 -8.68 14.45 4.73
CA LEU A 147 -8.66 14.49 3.27
C LEU A 147 -8.97 13.09 2.69
N GLY A 148 -9.83 13.06 1.68
CA GLY A 148 -10.12 11.86 0.89
C GLY A 148 -8.95 11.46 -0.01
N TRP A 149 -8.86 10.18 -0.37
CA TRP A 149 -7.73 9.66 -1.16
C TRP A 149 -7.53 10.36 -2.52
N GLY A 150 -8.62 10.73 -3.19
CA GLY A 150 -8.55 11.51 -4.44
C GLY A 150 -8.07 12.95 -4.23
N GLU A 151 -8.39 13.58 -3.11
CA GLU A 151 -7.89 14.92 -2.77
C GLU A 151 -6.39 14.86 -2.45
N ILE A 152 -5.95 13.83 -1.73
CA ILE A 152 -4.53 13.57 -1.46
C ILE A 152 -3.79 13.32 -2.78
N SER A 153 -4.33 12.52 -3.69
CA SER A 153 -3.71 12.23 -4.98
C SER A 153 -3.54 13.48 -5.82
N GLN A 154 -4.56 14.34 -5.89
CA GLN A 154 -4.51 15.64 -6.57
C GLN A 154 -3.47 16.56 -5.93
N LYS A 155 -3.46 16.67 -4.59
CA LYS A 155 -2.52 17.51 -3.85
C LYS A 155 -1.07 17.09 -4.04
N LEU A 156 -0.82 15.79 -4.17
CA LEU A 156 0.51 15.22 -4.43
C LEU A 156 0.84 15.18 -5.93
N ASN A 157 -0.11 15.50 -6.81
CA ASN A 157 -0.01 15.35 -8.27
C ASN A 157 0.37 13.91 -8.68
N VAL A 158 -0.28 12.93 -8.08
CA VAL A 158 -0.09 11.50 -8.36
C VAL A 158 -1.43 10.82 -8.64
N LYS A 159 -1.39 9.69 -9.32
CA LYS A 159 -2.57 8.87 -9.60
C LYS A 159 -2.80 7.86 -8.49
N LEU A 160 -4.07 7.59 -8.20
CA LEU A 160 -4.53 6.51 -7.34
C LEU A 160 -5.04 5.36 -8.21
#